data_AF-A0A1E5L1V2-F1
#
_entry.id   AF-A0A1E5L1V2-F1
#
_cell.length_a   1.000
_cell.length_b   1.000
_cell.length_c   1.000
_cell.angle_alpha   90.00
_cell.angle_beta   90.00
_cell.angle_gamma   90.00
#
_symmetry.space_group_name_H-M   'P 1'
#
loop_
_entity.id
_entity.type
_entity.pdbx_description
1 polymer ?
#
loop_
_entity_poly.entity_id
_entity_poly.type
_entity_poly.pdbx_seq_one_letter_code
_entity_poly.pdbx_strand_id
1 'polypeptide(L)'
;MKQQFKLIQNNFTENKEFIIDGYYRIRTLDSETFELAFLVGGPCGETIVHPQITVKINENEVIGEKLIDMYTTPAKFFSREKNSLEINQALEELIEKFLKSKQLDGD
;
A
#
# COMPACT_ATOMS: atom_id res chain seq x y z
N MET A 1 3.74 5.82 -12.31
CA MET A 1 3.72 5.62 -10.84
C MET A 1 3.47 6.89 -10.02
N LYS A 2 4.24 7.98 -10.16
CA LYS A 2 4.05 9.19 -9.32
C LYS A 2 2.66 9.84 -9.42
N GLN A 3 2.12 10.00 -10.64
CA GLN A 3 0.76 10.51 -10.87
C GLN A 3 -0.30 9.61 -10.23
N GLN A 4 -0.17 8.29 -10.41
CA GLN A 4 -1.05 7.30 -9.79
C GLN A 4 -1.02 7.38 -8.26
N PHE A 5 0.16 7.50 -7.66
CA PHE A 5 0.29 7.66 -6.20
C PHE A 5 -0.36 8.96 -5.71
N LYS A 6 -0.22 10.06 -6.47
CA LYS A 6 -0.91 11.32 -6.17
C LYS A 6 -2.43 11.18 -6.22
N LEU A 7 -2.97 10.43 -7.19
CA LEU A 7 -4.41 10.11 -7.23
C LEU A 7 -4.84 9.35 -5.98
N ILE A 8 -4.04 8.39 -5.52
CA ILE A 8 -4.30 7.66 -4.28
C ILE A 8 -4.30 8.61 -3.08
N GLN A 9 -3.30 9.47 -2.95
CA GLN A 9 -3.22 10.46 -1.86
C GLN A 9 -4.43 11.39 -1.79
N ASN A 10 -5.01 11.75 -2.94
CA ASN A 10 -6.17 12.64 -3.01
C ASN A 10 -7.50 11.93 -2.70
N ASN A 11 -7.56 10.61 -2.83
CA ASN A 11 -8.81 9.84 -2.78
C ASN A 11 -8.90 8.88 -1.59
N PHE A 12 -7.81 8.68 -0.85
CA PHE A 12 -7.76 7.84 0.34
C PHE A 12 -7.26 8.63 1.54
N THR A 13 -7.59 8.16 2.75
CA THR A 13 -7.24 8.84 4.00
C THR A 13 -6.60 7.87 4.98
N GLU A 14 -6.24 8.38 6.16
CA GLU A 14 -5.71 7.57 7.26
C GLU A 14 -6.77 6.71 7.96
N ASN A 15 -8.05 6.95 7.67
CA ASN A 15 -9.12 6.09 8.14
C ASN A 15 -9.23 4.87 7.22
N LYS A 16 -9.47 3.70 7.81
CA LYS A 16 -9.74 2.47 7.05
C LYS A 16 -11.06 2.65 6.30
N GLU A 17 -11.03 2.49 5.00
CA GLU A 17 -12.22 2.50 4.15
C GLU A 17 -12.45 1.09 3.59
N PHE A 18 -13.59 0.48 3.91
CA PHE A 18 -13.94 -0.82 3.33
C PHE A 18 -14.44 -0.64 1.90
N ILE A 19 -13.79 -1.29 0.95
CA ILE A 19 -14.17 -1.25 -0.46
C ILE A 19 -14.14 -2.68 -1.00
N ILE A 20 -15.32 -3.27 -1.21
CA ILE A 20 -15.57 -4.58 -1.82
C ILE A 20 -14.92 -5.77 -1.08
N ASP A 21 -13.60 -5.87 -1.09
CA ASP A 21 -12.82 -7.04 -0.70
C ASP A 21 -11.91 -6.83 0.51
N GLY A 22 -11.78 -5.59 0.99
CA GLY A 22 -11.01 -5.29 2.18
C GLY A 22 -10.96 -3.81 2.50
N TYR A 23 -10.07 -3.45 3.41
CA TYR A 23 -9.90 -2.09 3.90
C TYR A 23 -8.67 -1.45 3.28
N TYR A 24 -8.85 -0.24 2.78
CA TYR A 24 -7.81 0.57 2.17
C TYR A 24 -7.46 1.74 3.08
N ARG A 25 -6.17 2.04 3.18
CA ARG A 25 -5.67 3.20 3.93
C ARG A 25 -4.36 3.72 3.35
N ILE A 26 -4.20 5.03 3.37
CA ILE A 26 -2.90 5.69 3.24
C ILE A 26 -2.62 6.52 4.50
N ARG A 27 -1.41 6.45 5.04
CA ARG A 27 -0.98 7.27 6.19
C ARG A 27 0.27 8.06 5.83
N THR A 28 0.34 9.30 6.29
CA THR A 28 1.56 10.12 6.16
C THR A 28 2.45 9.85 7.36
N LEU A 29 3.70 9.44 7.14
CA LEU A 29 4.69 9.25 8.20
C LEU A 29 5.55 10.51 8.37
N ASP A 30 5.98 11.09 7.26
CA ASP A 30 6.65 12.40 7.18
C ASP A 30 6.39 13.06 5.81
N SER A 31 7.11 14.13 5.47
CA SER A 31 6.91 14.87 4.22
C SER A 31 7.15 14.06 2.94
N GLU A 32 7.97 13.01 3.00
CA GLU A 32 8.35 12.17 1.86
C GLU A 32 7.96 10.71 2.04
N THR A 33 7.63 10.29 3.25
CA THR A 33 7.37 8.89 3.59
C THR A 33 5.90 8.66 3.91
N PHE A 34 5.33 7.65 3.27
CA PHE A 34 3.92 7.26 3.38
C PHE A 34 3.81 5.76 3.67
N GLU A 35 2.69 5.35 4.25
CA GLU A 35 2.30 3.95 4.38
C GLU A 35 1.06 3.70 3.53
N LEU A 36 1.16 2.78 2.59
CA LEU A 36 0.05 2.29 1.78
C LEU A 36 -0.35 0.90 2.28
N ALA A 37 -1.60 0.70 2.69
CA ALA A 37 -2.02 -0.55 3.30
C ALA A 37 -3.37 -1.04 2.75
N PHE A 38 -3.40 -2.32 2.39
CA PHE A 38 -4.63 -3.10 2.30
C PHE A 38 -4.72 -4.03 3.50
N LEU A 39 -5.92 -4.17 4.06
CA LEU A 39 -6.18 -5.03 5.22
C LEU A 39 -7.38 -5.92 4.95
N VAL A 40 -7.31 -7.17 5.40
CA VAL A 40 -8.42 -8.14 5.33
C VAL A 40 -9.10 -8.21 6.70
N GLY A 41 -10.41 -8.42 6.73
CA GLY A 41 -11.13 -8.70 7.98
C GLY A 41 -10.71 -10.05 8.59
N GLY A 42 -10.34 -10.05 9.86
CA GLY A 42 -10.05 -11.26 10.63
C GLY A 42 -11.31 -11.87 11.27
N PRO A 43 -11.23 -13.12 11.75
CA PRO A 43 -12.37 -13.86 12.28
C PRO A 43 -12.98 -13.25 13.55
N CYS A 44 -12.23 -12.43 14.29
CA CYS A 44 -12.66 -11.82 15.55
C CYS A 44 -12.93 -10.31 15.41
N GLY A 45 -13.14 -9.81 14.18
CA GLY A 45 -13.40 -8.40 13.90
C GLY A 45 -12.14 -7.52 13.89
N GLU A 46 -10.96 -8.11 14.03
CA GLU A 46 -9.69 -7.47 13.76
C GLU A 46 -9.47 -7.27 12.26
N THR A 47 -8.40 -6.56 11.90
CA THR A 47 -7.95 -6.48 10.50
C THR A 47 -6.52 -6.96 10.40
N ILE A 48 -6.23 -7.82 9.43
CA ILE A 48 -4.94 -8.41 9.16
C ILE A 48 -4.28 -7.66 8.00
N VAL A 49 -3.00 -7.31 8.12
CA VAL A 49 -2.24 -6.58 7.10
C VAL A 49 -1.96 -7.44 5.87
N HIS A 50 -2.32 -6.98 4.66
CA HIS A 50 -2.15 -7.76 3.42
C HIS A 50 -2.14 -6.95 2.08
N PRO A 51 -1.03 -6.38 1.62
CA PRO A 51 0.14 -6.00 2.37
C PRO A 51 0.06 -4.54 2.85
N GLN A 52 1.00 -4.18 3.71
CA GLN A 52 1.36 -2.80 4.04
C GLN A 52 2.75 -2.52 3.48
N ILE A 53 2.89 -1.44 2.71
CA ILE A 53 4.14 -1.00 2.12
C ILE A 53 4.47 0.41 2.60
N THR A 54 5.66 0.58 3.20
CA THR A 54 6.22 1.91 3.46
C THR A 54 6.88 2.40 2.18
N VAL A 55 6.48 3.59 1.74
CA VAL A 55 6.85 4.16 0.46
C VAL A 55 7.54 5.50 0.70
N LYS A 56 8.68 5.72 0.06
CA LYS A 56 9.37 7.01 0.02
C LYS A 56 9.19 7.65 -1.35
N ILE A 57 8.78 8.91 -1.37
CA ILE A 57 8.67 9.72 -2.58
C ILE A 57 9.91 10.61 -2.66
N ASN A 58 10.60 10.55 -3.79
CA ASN A 58 11.65 11.51 -4.14
C ASN A 58 11.22 12.31 -5.39
N GLU A 59 12.10 13.17 -5.91
CA GLU A 59 11.74 14.11 -6.98
C GLU A 59 11.15 13.41 -8.22
N ASN A 60 11.57 12.19 -8.56
CA ASN A 60 11.14 11.51 -9.78
C ASN A 60 10.38 10.19 -9.56
N GLU A 61 10.45 9.60 -8.37
CA GLU A 61 10.06 8.20 -8.18
C GLU A 61 9.29 7.97 -6.86
N VAL A 62 8.56 6.86 -6.86
CA VAL A 62 7.83 6.32 -5.71
C VAL A 62 8.48 4.98 -5.41
N ILE A 63 9.16 4.87 -4.27
CA ILE A 63 10.04 3.76 -3.96
C ILE A 63 9.53 3.03 -2.71
N GLY A 64 9.33 1.72 -2.80
CA GLY A 64 9.00 0.90 -1.63
C GLY A 64 10.24 0.59 -0.79
N GLU A 65 10.19 0.90 0.51
CA GLU A 65 11.29 0.70 1.47
C GLU A 65 11.11 -0.57 2.32
N LYS A 66 9.86 -0.89 2.66
CA LYS A 66 9.52 -1.99 3.56
C LYS A 66 8.17 -2.57 3.18
N LEU A 67 8.03 -3.90 3.30
CA LEU A 67 6.75 -4.59 3.17
C LEU A 67 6.48 -5.47 4.39
N ILE A 68 5.25 -5.41 4.89
CA ILE A 68 4.72 -6.32 5.89
C ILE A 68 3.48 -6.99 5.28
N ASP A 69 3.43 -8.31 5.33
CA ASP A 69 2.25 -9.10 4.98
C ASP A 69 2.05 -10.18 6.05
N MET A 70 0.98 -10.05 6.82
CA MET A 70 0.65 -10.94 7.93
C MET A 70 -0.36 -12.01 7.53
N TYR A 71 -0.93 -11.91 6.32
CA TYR A 71 -1.96 -12.82 5.83
C TYR A 71 -1.36 -14.01 5.07
N THR A 72 -0.15 -13.87 4.51
CA THR A 72 0.57 -14.98 3.88
C THR A 72 1.22 -15.92 4.89
N THR A 73 1.42 -17.18 4.50
CA THR A 73 2.15 -18.18 5.30
C THR A 73 3.38 -18.68 4.54
N PRO A 74 4.62 -18.42 5.02
CA PRO A 74 4.94 -17.62 6.21
C PRO A 74 4.62 -16.12 6.01
N ALA A 75 4.48 -15.40 7.13
CA ALA A 75 4.34 -13.94 7.10
C ALA A 75 5.59 -13.30 6.50
N LYS A 76 5.42 -12.25 5.71
CA LYS A 76 6.51 -11.55 5.01
C LYS A 76 6.88 -10.28 5.75
N PHE A 77 8.17 -10.15 6.05
CA PHE A 77 8.78 -8.94 6.60
C PHE A 77 9.99 -8.59 5.76
N PHE A 78 9.78 -7.81 4.71
CA PHE A 78 10.80 -7.50 3.72
C PHE A 78 11.38 -6.11 3.93
N SER A 79 12.68 -5.99 3.71
CA SER A 79 13.39 -4.70 3.64
C SER A 79 13.98 -4.53 2.25
N ARG A 80 14.02 -3.29 1.75
CA ARG A 80 14.54 -2.98 0.42
C ARG A 80 15.97 -3.46 0.20
N GLU A 81 16.82 -3.43 1.21
CA GLU A 81 18.21 -3.92 1.14
C GLU A 81 18.31 -5.38 0.68
N LYS A 82 17.31 -6.21 0.97
CA LYS A 82 17.31 -7.65 0.68
C LYS A 82 16.27 -8.07 -0.35
N ASN A 83 15.19 -7.30 -0.50
CA ASN A 83 13.97 -7.71 -1.22
C ASN A 83 13.44 -6.60 -2.13
N SER A 84 14.31 -5.80 -2.74
CA SER A 84 13.91 -4.66 -3.56
C SER A 84 12.99 -5.06 -4.72
N LEU A 85 13.24 -6.20 -5.37
CA LEU A 85 12.43 -6.69 -6.48
C LEU A 85 11.01 -7.06 -6.03
N GLU A 86 10.89 -7.83 -4.96
CA GLU A 86 9.61 -8.28 -4.41
C GLU A 86 8.79 -7.10 -3.87
N ILE A 87 9.45 -6.12 -3.25
CA ILE A 87 8.79 -4.90 -2.78
C ILE A 87 8.29 -4.06 -3.96
N ASN A 88 9.08 -3.90 -5.03
CA ASN A 88 8.67 -3.14 -6.20
C ASN A 88 7.45 -3.79 -6.88
N GLN A 89 7.46 -5.11 -7.06
CA GLN A 89 6.32 -5.85 -7.63
C GLN A 89 5.06 -5.69 -6.77
N ALA A 90 5.18 -5.91 -5.46
CA ALA A 90 4.05 -5.75 -4.55
C ALA A 90 3.53 -4.30 -4.49
N LEU A 91 4.41 -3.30 -4.65
CA LEU A 91 4.01 -1.89 -4.71
C LEU A 91 3.21 -1.58 -5.98
N GLU A 92 3.65 -2.09 -7.14
CA GLU A 92 2.91 -1.94 -8.40
C GLU A 92 1.51 -2.57 -8.30
N GLU A 93 1.43 -3.80 -7.80
CA GLU A 93 0.16 -4.51 -7.58
C GLU A 93 -0.74 -3.75 -6.60
N LEU A 94 -0.18 -3.24 -5.50
CA LEU A 94 -0.96 -2.51 -4.49
C LEU A 94 -1.46 -1.16 -5.04
N ILE A 95 -0.65 -0.42 -5.78
CA ILE A 95 -1.08 0.82 -6.45
C ILE A 95 -2.23 0.51 -7.42
N GLU A 96 -2.08 -0.50 -8.27
CA GLU A 96 -3.12 -0.90 -9.22
C GLU A 96 -4.42 -1.28 -8.49
N LYS A 97 -4.31 -2.02 -7.39
CA LYS A 97 -5.46 -2.40 -6.55
C LYS A 97 -6.18 -1.19 -5.96
N PHE A 98 -5.45 -0.16 -5.50
CA PHE A 98 -6.04 1.09 -4.99
C PHE A 98 -6.74 1.89 -6.10
N LEU A 99 -6.15 1.97 -7.29
CA LEU A 99 -6.78 2.68 -8.40
C LEU A 99 -8.07 1.98 -8.84
N LYS A 100 -8.02 0.66 -9.02
CA LYS A 100 -9.17 -0.14 -9.42
C LYS A 100 -10.31 -0.10 -8.42
N SER A 101 -10.03 -0.06 -7.11
CA SER A 101 -11.08 -0.07 -6.09
C SER A 101 -12.00 1.16 -6.15
N LYS A 102 -11.50 2.29 -6.65
CA LYS A 102 -12.28 3.52 -6.87
C LYS A 102 -12.45 3.93 -8.34
N GLN A 103 -12.08 3.07 -9.29
CA GLN A 103 -12.09 3.37 -10.74
C GLN A 103 -11.36 4.69 -11.06
N LEU A 104 -10.17 4.87 -10.45
CA LEU A 104 -9.34 6.04 -10.66
C LEU A 104 -8.51 5.84 -11.92
N ASP A 105 -8.91 6.50 -13.01
CA ASP A 105 -8.13 6.52 -14.25
C ASP A 105 -7.04 7.58 -14.17
N GLY A 106 -5.81 7.16 -14.41
CA GLY A 106 -4.63 8.02 -14.48
C GLY A 106 -4.37 8.47 -15.90
N ASP A 107 -5.29 9.24 -16.48
CA ASP A 107 -5.01 10.08 -17.66
C ASP A 107 -4.19 11.31 -17.24
#